data_AF-A0A5K0VAF1-F1
#
_entry.id   AF-A0A5K0VAF1-F1
#
_cell.length_a   1.000
_cell.length_b   1.000
_cell.length_c   1.000
_cell.angle_alpha   90.00
_cell.angle_beta   90.00
_cell.angle_gamma   90.00
#
_symmetry.space_group_name_H-M   'P 1'
#
loop_
_entity.id
_entity.type
_entity.pdbx_description
1 polymer ?
#
loop_
_entity_poly.entity_id
_entity_poly.type
_entity_poly.pdbx_seq_one_letter_code
_entity_poly.pdbx_strand_id
1 'polypeptide(L)'
;VSRVTVRAKEAVEAAGGSVRKVYYNKLGFRALLKPEWFEKKGRLLPRPARPPPKQRDKVDSIGRLPAPRKPIPFESPETEPGSAPMLS
;
A
#
# COMPACT_ATOMS: atom_id res chain seq x y z
N VAL A 1 0.40 3.65 4.37
CA VAL A 1 -0.45 4.15 5.48
C VAL A 1 -1.90 3.71 5.27
N SER A 2 -2.83 3.87 6.23
CA SER A 2 -4.23 3.38 6.06
C SER A 2 -5.18 4.40 5.43
N ARG A 3 -5.01 5.69 5.72
CA ARG A 3 -5.81 6.81 5.20
C ARG A 3 -4.94 8.06 5.11
N VAL A 4 -5.24 8.93 4.16
CA VAL A 4 -4.59 10.22 3.95
C VAL A 4 -5.63 11.21 3.41
N THR A 5 -5.51 12.48 3.81
CA THR A 5 -6.29 13.61 3.27
C THR A 5 -5.62 14.19 2.03
N VAL A 6 -6.41 14.78 1.11
CA VAL A 6 -5.92 15.35 -0.16
C VAL A 6 -4.74 16.32 0.06
N ARG A 7 -4.91 17.32 0.93
CA ARG A 7 -3.84 18.30 1.26
C ARG A 7 -2.54 17.67 1.75
N ALA A 8 -2.63 16.57 2.50
CA ALA A 8 -1.45 15.89 3.03
C ALA A 8 -0.75 15.06 1.95
N LYS A 9 -1.52 14.48 1.02
CA LYS A 9 -0.96 13.81 -0.16
C LYS A 9 -0.20 14.81 -1.03
N GLU A 10 -0.82 15.94 -1.36
CA GLU A 10 -0.21 17.01 -2.15
C GLU A 10 1.08 17.53 -1.52
N ALA A 11 1.09 17.78 -0.20
CA ALA A 11 2.28 18.23 0.50
C ALA A 11 3.43 17.21 0.44
N VAL A 12 3.13 15.91 0.53
CA VAL A 12 4.15 14.86 0.45
C VAL A 12 4.65 14.70 -0.98
N GLU A 13 3.78 14.77 -1.99
CA GLU A 13 4.16 14.70 -3.40
C GLU A 13 4.98 15.92 -3.84
N ALA A 14 4.65 17.12 -3.36
CA ALA A 14 5.45 18.34 -3.59
C ALA A 14 6.85 18.26 -2.96
N ALA A 15 7.00 17.52 -1.86
CA ALA A 15 8.29 17.22 -1.24
C ALA A 15 9.06 16.09 -1.95
N GLY A 16 8.54 15.55 -3.06
CA GLY A 16 9.15 14.43 -3.80
C GLY A 16 8.91 13.06 -3.17
N GLY A 17 8.01 12.95 -2.20
CA GLY A 17 7.60 11.69 -1.58
C GLY A 17 6.41 11.04 -2.30
N SER A 18 6.08 9.81 -1.92
CA SER A 18 4.88 9.12 -2.40
C SER A 18 4.10 8.48 -1.26
N VAL A 19 2.78 8.44 -1.41
CA VAL A 19 1.87 7.95 -0.37
C VAL A 19 0.94 6.88 -0.93
N ARG A 20 0.92 5.70 -0.29
CA ARG A 20 0.04 4.58 -0.65
C ARG A 20 -0.87 4.18 0.51
N LYS A 21 -2.17 4.03 0.22
CA LYS A 21 -3.19 3.54 1.17
C LYS A 21 -3.24 2.02 1.14
N VAL A 22 -3.00 1.39 2.28
CA VAL A 22 -2.88 -0.06 2.44
C VAL A 22 -3.85 -0.54 3.52
N TYR A 23 -4.66 -1.55 3.19
CA TYR A 23 -5.57 -2.17 4.14
C TYR A 23 -4.87 -3.21 5.02
N TYR A 24 -5.06 -3.10 6.34
CA TYR A 24 -4.73 -4.14 7.30
C TYR A 24 -5.96 -4.44 8.15
N ASN A 25 -6.31 -5.71 8.28
CA ASN A 25 -7.26 -6.15 9.31
C ASN A 25 -6.58 -6.14 10.70
N LYS A 26 -7.37 -6.29 11.76
CA LYS A 26 -6.86 -6.23 13.15
C LYS A 26 -5.75 -7.26 13.43
N LEU A 27 -5.87 -8.47 12.88
CA LEU A 27 -4.87 -9.53 13.06
C LEU A 27 -3.59 -9.26 12.27
N GLY A 28 -3.70 -8.89 10.99
CA GLY A 28 -2.57 -8.57 10.13
C GLY A 28 -1.82 -7.32 10.60
N PHE A 29 -2.52 -6.34 11.17
CA PHE A 29 -1.89 -5.17 11.76
C PHE A 29 -1.06 -5.53 13.00
N ARG A 30 -1.55 -6.44 13.85
CA ARG A 30 -0.77 -6.97 14.98
C ARG A 30 0.48 -7.72 14.50
N ALA A 31 0.33 -8.52 13.45
CA ALA A 31 1.45 -9.25 12.86
C ALA A 31 2.50 -8.32 12.21
N LEU A 32 2.07 -7.15 11.72
CA LEU A 32 2.98 -6.12 11.20
C LEU A 32 3.79 -5.46 12.33
N LEU A 33 3.12 -5.07 13.42
CA LEU A 33 3.74 -4.31 14.50
C LEU A 33 4.55 -5.17 15.48
N LYS A 34 4.08 -6.39 15.73
CA LYS A 34 4.63 -7.30 16.73
C LYS A 34 4.76 -8.73 16.15
N PRO A 35 5.59 -8.95 15.13
CA PRO A 35 5.80 -10.28 14.56
C PRO A 35 6.36 -11.27 15.61
N GLU A 36 7.15 -10.79 16.56
CA GLU A 36 7.77 -11.59 17.62
C GLU A 36 6.75 -12.27 18.54
N TRP A 37 5.55 -11.71 18.69
CA TRP A 37 4.47 -12.34 19.45
C TRP A 37 3.98 -13.63 18.78
N PHE A 38 3.98 -13.67 17.44
CA PHE A 38 3.58 -14.85 16.67
C PHE A 38 4.66 -15.93 16.77
N GLU A 39 5.93 -15.54 16.60
CA GLU A 39 7.08 -16.45 16.75
C GLU A 39 7.13 -17.05 18.16
N LYS A 40 7.01 -16.24 19.21
CA LYS A 40 7.00 -16.70 20.61
C LYS A 40 5.84 -17.64 20.94
N LYS A 41 4.68 -17.47 20.28
CA LYS A 41 3.53 -18.38 20.43
C LYS A 41 3.62 -19.61 19.52
N GLY A 42 4.69 -19.79 18.75
CA GLY A 42 4.82 -20.87 17.76
C GLY A 42 3.78 -20.79 16.64
N ARG A 43 3.27 -19.58 16.35
CA ARG A 43 2.25 -19.34 15.32
C ARG A 43 2.90 -18.72 14.09
N LEU A 44 2.46 -19.15 12.91
CA LEU A 44 2.88 -18.56 11.65
C LEU A 44 2.22 -17.18 11.44
N LEU A 45 2.86 -16.34 10.63
CA LEU A 45 2.32 -15.05 10.22
C LEU A 45 1.02 -15.26 9.41
N PRO A 46 -0.05 -14.51 9.71
CA PRO A 46 -1.32 -14.65 9.03
C PRO A 46 -1.22 -14.19 7.58
N ARG A 47 -1.92 -14.89 6.68
CA ARG A 47 -2.16 -14.38 5.32
C ARG A 47 -3.03 -13.12 5.39
N PRO A 48 -2.73 -12.09 4.58
CA PRO A 48 -3.49 -10.85 4.66
C PRO A 48 -4.91 -11.02 4.11
N ALA A 49 -5.87 -10.51 4.87
CA ALA A 49 -7.28 -10.59 4.51
C ALA A 49 -7.65 -9.55 3.45
N ARG A 50 -8.58 -9.91 2.56
CA ARG A 50 -9.15 -8.97 1.60
C ARG A 50 -9.99 -7.89 2.34
N PRO A 51 -9.96 -6.62 1.88
CA PRO A 51 -10.78 -5.58 2.46
C PRO A 51 -12.27 -5.87 2.25
N PRO A 52 -13.14 -5.47 3.19
CA PRO A 52 -14.59 -5.48 2.99
C PRO A 52 -14.97 -4.66 1.74
N PRO A 53 -16.08 -4.98 1.04
CA PRO A 53 -16.48 -4.29 -0.19
C PRO A 53 -16.49 -2.75 -0.07
N LYS A 54 -17.04 -2.22 1.04
CA LYS A 54 -17.12 -0.77 1.33
C LYS A 54 -15.76 -0.07 1.46
N GLN A 55 -14.69 -0.83 1.72
CA GLN A 55 -13.34 -0.30 1.93
C GLN A 55 -12.42 -0.59 0.75
N ARG A 56 -12.82 -1.50 -0.15
CA ARG A 56 -12.02 -1.91 -1.31
C ARG A 56 -11.68 -0.72 -2.21
N ASP A 57 -12.64 0.17 -2.45
CA ASP A 57 -12.46 1.35 -3.34
C ASP A 57 -11.65 2.48 -2.68
N LYS A 58 -11.41 2.38 -1.36
CA LYS A 58 -10.72 3.43 -0.59
C LYS A 58 -9.22 3.17 -0.45
N VAL A 59 -8.78 1.95 -0.73
CA VAL A 59 -7.41 1.51 -0.51
C VAL A 59 -6.78 1.09 -1.82
N ASP A 60 -5.49 1.38 -1.96
CA ASP A 60 -4.77 1.11 -3.20
C ASP A 60 -4.17 -0.30 -3.17
N SER A 61 -3.99 -0.91 -1.99
CA SER A 61 -3.39 -2.24 -1.83
C SER A 61 -3.79 -2.97 -0.55
N ILE A 62 -3.56 -4.28 -0.55
CA ILE A 62 -3.71 -5.15 0.62
C ILE A 62 -2.35 -5.26 1.32
N GLY A 63 -2.35 -5.18 2.64
CA GLY A 63 -1.13 -5.27 3.45
C GLY A 63 -0.39 -6.57 3.24
N ARG A 64 0.92 -6.51 2.97
CA ARG A 64 1.79 -7.69 2.87
C ARG A 64 2.57 -7.89 4.17
N LEU A 65 2.78 -9.15 4.54
CA LEU A 65 3.62 -9.56 5.67
C LEU A 65 4.70 -10.53 5.16
N PRO A 66 5.97 -10.40 5.60
CA PRO A 66 6.51 -9.39 6.51
C PRO A 66 6.52 -7.98 5.88
N ALA A 67 6.72 -6.94 6.70
CA ALA A 67 6.71 -5.55 6.24
C ALA A 67 7.67 -5.38 5.04
N PRO A 68 7.21 -4.82 3.91
CA PRO A 68 8.10 -4.58 2.79
C PRO A 68 9.19 -3.58 3.21
N ARG A 69 10.46 -4.01 3.14
CA ARG A 69 11.62 -3.16 3.49
C ARG A 69 11.90 -2.09 2.45
N LYS A 70 11.39 -2.27 1.23
CA LYS A 70 11.47 -1.30 0.13
C LYS A 70 10.09 -0.65 -0.06
N PRO A 71 10.02 0.66 -0.37
CA PRO A 71 8.76 1.27 -0.76
C PRO A 71 8.19 0.49 -1.95
N ILE A 72 6.88 0.21 -1.93
CA ILE A 72 6.23 -0.51 -3.03
C ILE A 72 6.30 0.40 -4.26
N PRO A 73 6.95 0.00 -5.35
CA PRO A 73 7.06 0.82 -6.55
C PRO A 73 5.66 1.26 -7.02
N PHE A 74 5.58 2.50 -7.46
CA PHE A 74 4.43 2.99 -8.21
C PHE A 74 4.60 2.45 -9.63
N GLU A 75 3.84 1.43 -10.01
CA GLU A 75 3.59 1.17 -11.42
C GLU A 75 2.67 2.29 -11.88
N SER A 76 3.25 3.37 -12.40
CA SER A 76 2.53 4.24 -13.31
C SER A 76 1.97 3.33 -14.40
N PRO A 77 0.69 3.42 -14.80
CA PRO A 77 0.33 2.92 -16.11
C PRO A 77 1.29 3.64 -17.07
N GLU A 78 2.21 2.88 -17.65
CA GLU A 78 3.17 3.41 -18.60
C GLU A 78 2.36 4.19 -19.64
N THR A 79 2.75 5.44 -19.85
CA THR A 79 2.38 6.14 -21.06
C THR A 79 2.79 5.23 -22.21
N GLU A 80 1.80 4.62 -22.86
CA GLU A 80 1.96 3.95 -24.14
C GLU A 80 2.86 4.82 -25.03
N PRO A 81 4.03 4.35 -25.49
CA PRO A 81 4.86 5.08 -26.43
C PRO A 81 4.19 4.99 -27.82
N GLY A 82 3.10 5.73 -28.02
CA GLY A 82 2.27 5.60 -29.21
C GLY A 82 1.52 6.86 -29.65
N SER A 83 1.71 8.01 -28.99
CA SER A 83 1.08 9.27 -29.42
C SER A 83 2.13 10.36 -29.62
N ALA A 84 2.92 10.21 -30.67
CA ALA A 84 3.56 11.36 -31.30
C ALA A 84 2.53 12.02 -32.23
N PRO A 85 2.23 13.33 -32.09
CA PRO A 85 1.49 14.03 -33.12
C PRO A 85 2.39 14.15 -34.35
N MET A 86 1.90 13.61 -35.48
CA MET A 86 2.45 13.89 -36.81
C MET A 86 2.42 15.41 -37.01
N LEU A 87 3.58 16.06 -37.03
CA LEU A 87 3.73 17.43 -37.50
C LEU A 87 4.39 17.40 -38.87
N SER A 88 3.54 17.70 -39.85
CA SER A 88 3.78 18.40 -41.12
C SER A 88 4.76 17.80 -42.12
#